data_AF-X1KYN7-F1
#
_entry.id   AF-X1KYN7-F1
#
_cell.length_a   1.000
_cell.length_b   1.000
_cell.length_c   1.000
_cell.angle_alpha   90.00
_cell.angle_beta   90.00
_cell.angle_gamma   90.00
#
_symmetry.space_group_name_H-M   'P 1'
#
loop_
_entity.id
_entity.type
_entity.pdbx_description
1 polymer ?
#
loop_
_entity_poly.entity_id
_entity_poly.type
_entity_poly.pdbx_seq_one_letter_code
_entity_poly.pdbx_strand_id
1 'polypeptide(L)'
;MIGGAMLKNYLKIALRNIRRHKGYSFINIAGLAIGMAVCILILMFVRDELSYDTHHEHKDRIYRIERQWFAADGSVRGELCSVAPSFVPLLEEEFPEMEHVVRMFGSGDTLITFGENNFVE
;
A
#
# COMPACT_ATOMS: atom_id res chain seq x y z
N MET A 1 21.12 -31.45 33.05
CA MET A 1 19.82 -30.77 33.25
C MET A 1 20.00 -29.49 34.12
N ILE A 2 20.84 -28.53 33.69
CA ILE A 2 21.26 -27.36 34.54
C ILE A 2 20.79 -26.00 33.94
N GLY A 3 20.38 -25.96 32.67
CA GLY A 3 20.11 -24.71 31.94
C GLY A 3 18.96 -23.85 32.48
N GLY A 4 17.88 -24.46 32.98
CA GLY A 4 16.71 -23.72 33.46
C GLY A 4 16.94 -22.98 34.78
N ALA A 5 17.76 -23.52 35.69
CA ALA A 5 18.09 -22.89 36.95
C ALA A 5 19.03 -21.69 36.77
N MET A 6 19.97 -21.79 35.81
CA MET A 6 20.87 -20.70 35.46
C MET A 6 20.13 -19.53 34.80
N LEU A 7 19.23 -19.80 33.85
CA LEU A 7 18.46 -18.74 33.17
C LEU A 7 17.62 -17.92 34.17
N LYS A 8 16.97 -18.59 35.12
CA LYS A 8 16.24 -17.95 36.23
C LYS A 8 17.16 -17.08 37.10
N ASN A 9 18.39 -17.54 37.34
CA ASN A 9 19.34 -16.77 38.15
C ASN A 9 19.83 -15.51 37.41
N TYR A 10 20.16 -15.62 36.11
CA TYR A 10 20.52 -14.47 35.28
C TYR A 10 19.40 -13.43 35.19
N LEU A 11 18.15 -13.88 34.97
CA LEU A 11 16.97 -13.00 35.00
C LEU A 11 16.78 -12.32 36.37
N LYS A 12 16.96 -13.05 37.47
CA LYS A 12 16.86 -12.52 38.83
C LYS A 12 17.93 -11.46 39.12
N ILE A 13 19.17 -11.71 38.68
CA ILE A 13 20.29 -10.78 38.83
C ILE A 13 20.05 -9.51 37.97
N ALA A 14 19.64 -9.68 36.72
CA ALA A 14 19.32 -8.57 35.83
C ALA A 14 18.20 -7.67 36.40
N LEU A 15 17.10 -8.27 36.89
CA LEU A 15 16.01 -7.50 37.51
C LEU A 15 16.47 -6.74 38.76
N ARG A 16 17.32 -7.36 39.60
CA ARG A 16 17.87 -6.70 40.79
C ARG A 16 18.77 -5.53 40.41
N ASN A 17 19.55 -5.67 39.33
CA ASN A 17 20.42 -4.62 38.84
C ASN A 17 19.63 -3.43 38.27
N ILE A 18 18.59 -3.71 37.47
CA ILE A 18 17.67 -2.70 36.93
C ILE A 18 16.97 -1.93 38.05
N ARG A 19 16.49 -2.62 39.10
CA ARG A 19 15.86 -1.97 40.28
C ARG A 19 16.84 -1.14 41.11
N ARG A 20 18.13 -1.46 41.09
CA ARG A 20 19.18 -0.70 41.81
C ARG A 20 19.58 0.56 41.04
N HIS A 21 19.61 0.49 39.70
CA HIS A 21 20.00 1.59 38.82
C HIS A 21 18.80 2.09 37.97
N LYS A 22 17.72 2.52 38.64
CA LYS A 22 16.43 2.83 37.99
C LYS A 22 16.51 3.92 36.92
N GLY A 23 17.16 5.05 37.20
CA GLY A 23 17.24 6.17 36.25
C GLY A 23 18.03 5.81 34.97
N TYR A 24 19.22 5.24 35.14
CA TYR A 24 20.07 4.83 34.02
C TYR A 24 19.43 3.71 33.18
N SER A 25 18.83 2.71 33.85
CA SER A 25 18.15 1.62 33.15
C SER A 25 16.90 2.12 32.42
N PHE A 26 16.16 3.07 33.00
CA PHE A 26 14.99 3.65 32.37
C PHE A 26 15.34 4.38 31.06
N ILE A 27 16.35 5.26 31.08
CA ILE A 27 16.76 6.00 29.88
C ILE A 27 17.19 5.05 28.75
N ASN A 28 18.00 4.04 29.06
CA ASN A 28 18.47 3.08 28.06
C ASN A 28 17.34 2.20 27.50
N ILE A 29 16.47 1.68 28.36
CA ILE A 29 15.36 0.82 27.92
C ILE A 29 14.33 1.64 27.15
N ALA A 30 14.00 2.86 27.60
CA ALA A 30 13.06 3.73 26.92
C ALA A 30 13.58 4.18 25.55
N GLY A 31 14.85 4.60 25.46
CA GLY A 31 15.46 4.98 24.18
C GLY A 31 15.47 3.82 23.18
N LEU A 32 15.87 2.62 23.63
CA LEU A 32 15.84 1.42 22.79
C LEU A 32 14.41 1.06 22.36
N ALA A 33 13.44 1.11 23.30
CA ALA A 33 12.06 0.78 23.01
C ALA A 33 11.44 1.75 21.99
N ILE A 34 11.69 3.05 22.13
CA ILE A 34 11.22 4.06 21.17
C ILE A 34 11.88 3.85 19.80
N GLY A 35 13.19 3.61 19.76
CA GLY A 35 13.89 3.33 18.50
C GLY A 35 13.33 2.10 17.77
N MET A 36 13.08 1.01 18.50
CA MET A 36 12.43 -0.18 17.94
C MET A 36 11.00 0.09 17.48
N ALA A 37 10.22 0.84 18.27
CA ALA A 37 8.84 1.17 17.91
C ALA A 37 8.78 1.97 16.60
N VAL A 38 9.61 3.00 16.45
CA VAL A 38 9.69 3.80 15.21
C VAL A 38 10.12 2.93 14.03
N CYS A 39 11.12 2.06 14.20
CA CYS A 39 11.57 1.15 13.15
C CYS A 39 10.44 0.21 12.69
N ILE A 40 9.69 -0.38 13.63
CA ILE A 40 8.57 -1.27 13.34
C ILE A 40 7.45 -0.51 12.62
N LEU A 41 7.12 0.70 13.04
CA LEU A 41 6.09 1.52 12.40
C LEU A 41 6.45 1.84 10.94
N ILE A 42 7.71 2.21 10.67
CA ILE A 42 8.19 2.46 9.30
C ILE A 42 8.10 1.18 8.47
N LEU A 43 8.53 0.04 9.01
CA LEU A 43 8.45 -1.24 8.30
C LEU A 43 7.01 -1.64 8.01
N MET A 44 6.08 -1.43 8.95
CA MET A 44 4.66 -1.68 8.72
C MET A 44 4.12 -0.79 7.60
N PHE A 45 4.43 0.51 7.63
CA PHE A 45 4.02 1.45 6.59
C PHE A 45 4.54 1.03 5.20
N VAL A 46 5.83 0.71 5.08
CA VAL A 46 6.42 0.27 3.81
C VAL A 46 5.78 -1.04 3.31
N ARG A 47 5.48 -1.98 4.22
CA ARG A 47 4.82 -3.23 3.84
C ARG A 47 3.39 -3.00 3.37
N ASP A 48 2.67 -2.08 4.01
CA ASP A 48 1.32 -1.71 3.63
C ASP A 48 1.31 -1.10 2.22
N GLU A 49 2.16 -0.11 1.98
CA GLU A 49 2.31 0.57 0.68
C GLU A 49 2.64 -0.41 -0.45
N LEU A 50 3.60 -1.32 -0.22
CA LEU A 50 3.99 -2.33 -1.21
C LEU A 50 2.92 -3.41 -1.45
N SER A 51 1.95 -3.56 -0.53
CA SER A 51 0.87 -4.54 -0.66
C SER A 51 -0.37 -3.99 -1.37
N TYR A 52 -0.48 -2.67 -1.53
CA TYR A 52 -1.68 -1.99 -2.04
C TYR A 52 -2.16 -2.54 -3.40
N ASP A 53 -1.25 -2.76 -4.35
CA ASP A 53 -1.60 -3.25 -5.70
C ASP A 53 -1.62 -4.78 -5.81
N THR A 54 -1.47 -5.51 -4.70
CA THR A 54 -1.31 -6.98 -4.73
C THR A 54 -2.60 -7.78 -4.59
N HIS A 55 -3.74 -7.11 -4.48
CA HIS A 55 -5.04 -7.74 -4.18
C HIS A 55 -5.68 -8.49 -5.35
N HIS A 56 -5.27 -8.21 -6.59
CA HIS A 56 -5.84 -8.84 -7.79
C HIS A 56 -5.05 -10.09 -8.21
N GLU A 57 -5.77 -11.19 -8.46
CA GLU A 57 -5.19 -12.50 -8.85
C GLU A 57 -4.32 -12.42 -10.11
N HIS A 58 -4.65 -11.53 -11.04
CA HIS A 58 -3.92 -11.31 -12.30
C HIS A 58 -3.25 -9.94 -12.39
N LYS A 59 -2.84 -9.36 -11.24
CA LYS A 59 -2.25 -8.00 -11.18
C LYS A 59 -1.17 -7.73 -12.23
N ASP A 60 -0.35 -8.72 -12.59
CA ASP A 60 0.75 -8.57 -13.54
C ASP A 60 0.29 -8.37 -15.00
N ARG A 61 -1.00 -8.59 -15.28
CA ARG A 61 -1.63 -8.39 -16.60
C ARG A 61 -2.70 -7.28 -16.58
N ILE A 62 -2.84 -6.56 -15.48
CA ILE A 62 -3.80 -5.46 -15.35
C ILE A 62 -3.06 -4.16 -15.60
N TYR A 63 -3.53 -3.40 -16.59
CA TYR A 63 -2.92 -2.13 -16.98
C TYR A 63 -3.95 -1.01 -17.01
N ARG A 64 -3.51 0.21 -16.69
CA ARG A 64 -4.31 1.43 -16.84
C ARG A 64 -3.88 2.15 -18.11
N ILE A 65 -4.87 2.63 -18.87
CA ILE A 65 -4.63 3.41 -20.08
C ILE A 65 -4.53 4.89 -19.71
N GLU A 66 -3.41 5.50 -20.07
CA GLU A 66 -3.09 6.90 -19.76
C GLU A 66 -2.86 7.69 -21.05
N ARG A 67 -3.16 8.98 -21.00
CA ARG A 67 -2.95 9.89 -22.11
C ARG A 67 -1.91 10.93 -21.74
N GLN A 68 -0.81 10.96 -22.48
CA GLN A 68 0.24 11.96 -22.34
C GLN A 68 0.29 12.88 -23.57
N TRP A 69 0.49 14.17 -23.34
CA TRP A 69 0.76 15.16 -24.39
C TRP A 69 2.23 15.52 -24.35
N PHE A 70 2.92 15.38 -25.49
CA PHE A 70 4.32 15.76 -25.63
C PHE A 70 4.46 17.15 -26.25
N ALA A 71 5.42 17.92 -25.75
CA ALA A 71 5.88 19.14 -26.38
C ALA A 71 6.80 18.82 -27.58
N ALA A 72 7.10 19.85 -28.38
CA ALA A 72 7.97 19.71 -29.56
C ALA A 72 9.41 19.27 -29.20
N ASP A 73 9.85 19.48 -27.96
CA ASP A 73 11.14 19.03 -27.43
C ASP A 73 11.08 17.62 -26.81
N GLY A 74 9.92 16.94 -26.88
CA GLY A 74 9.70 15.62 -26.30
C GLY A 74 9.36 15.61 -24.81
N SER A 75 9.28 16.77 -24.14
CA SER A 75 8.87 16.82 -22.73
C SER A 75 7.37 16.58 -22.55
N VAL A 76 6.96 15.96 -21.44
CA VAL A 76 5.54 15.75 -21.10
C VAL A 76 4.94 17.08 -20.67
N ARG A 77 3.96 17.56 -21.44
CA ARG A 77 3.24 18.81 -21.22
C ARG A 77 1.95 18.64 -20.41
N GLY A 78 1.43 17.43 -20.37
CA GLY A 78 0.24 17.08 -19.62
C GLY A 78 0.02 15.58 -19.62
N GLU A 79 -0.65 15.11 -18.58
CA GLU A 79 -0.99 13.71 -18.39
C GLU A 79 -2.41 13.62 -17.84
N LEU A 80 -3.18 12.66 -18.36
CA LEU A 80 -4.52 12.34 -17.89
C LEU A 80 -4.65 10.83 -17.72
N CYS A 81 -5.13 10.44 -16.54
CA CYS A 81 -5.39 9.06 -16.15
C CYS A 81 -6.74 8.54 -16.66
N SER A 82 -7.31 9.19 -17.68
CA SER A 82 -8.61 8.85 -18.26
C SER A 82 -8.60 9.02 -19.77
N VAL A 83 -9.37 8.16 -20.43
CA VAL A 83 -9.58 8.19 -21.88
C VAL A 83 -11.06 8.37 -22.19
N ALA A 84 -11.37 8.87 -23.39
CA ALA A 84 -12.74 9.03 -23.83
C ALA A 84 -13.48 7.69 -23.81
N PRO A 85 -14.77 7.62 -23.45
CA PRO A 85 -15.51 6.36 -23.34
C PRO A 85 -15.53 5.51 -24.62
N SER A 86 -15.32 6.13 -25.79
CA SER A 86 -15.24 5.49 -27.10
C SER A 86 -13.94 4.71 -27.34
N PHE A 87 -12.91 4.85 -26.50
CA PHE A 87 -11.67 4.09 -26.65
C PHE A 87 -11.87 2.59 -26.41
N VAL A 88 -12.79 2.21 -25.52
CA VAL A 88 -13.02 0.79 -25.18
C VAL A 88 -13.45 -0.06 -26.39
N PRO A 89 -14.53 0.28 -27.13
CA PRO A 89 -14.91 -0.52 -28.29
C PRO A 89 -13.82 -0.54 -29.37
N LEU A 90 -13.06 0.55 -29.53
CA LEU A 90 -11.94 0.59 -30.47
C LEU A 90 -10.81 -0.38 -30.07
N LEU A 91 -10.48 -0.45 -28.77
CA LEU A 91 -9.44 -1.34 -28.28
C LEU A 91 -9.82 -2.81 -28.44
N GLU A 92 -11.09 -3.14 -28.20
CA GLU A 92 -11.62 -4.49 -28.41
C GLU A 92 -11.58 -4.91 -29.89
N GLU A 93 -11.76 -3.96 -30.83
CA GLU A 93 -11.69 -4.23 -32.27
C GLU A 93 -10.25 -4.34 -32.79
N GLU A 94 -9.37 -3.43 -32.39
CA GLU A 94 -8.00 -3.32 -32.92
C GLU A 94 -6.98 -4.24 -32.22
N PHE A 95 -7.23 -4.62 -30.96
CA PHE A 95 -6.30 -5.41 -30.14
C PHE A 95 -6.97 -6.70 -29.60
N PRO A 96 -7.14 -7.74 -30.44
CA PRO A 96 -7.80 -8.99 -30.05
C PRO A 96 -7.04 -9.77 -28.96
N GLU A 97 -5.80 -9.42 -28.64
CA GLU A 97 -5.04 -9.97 -27.51
C GLU A 97 -5.52 -9.49 -26.13
N MET A 98 -6.32 -8.43 -26.05
CA MET A 98 -6.88 -7.96 -24.79
C MET A 98 -8.07 -8.83 -24.38
N GLU A 99 -7.92 -9.61 -23.29
CA GLU A 99 -9.01 -10.49 -22.81
C GLU A 99 -10.23 -9.71 -22.33
N HIS A 100 -10.03 -8.60 -21.62
CA HIS A 100 -11.08 -7.77 -21.04
C HIS A 100 -10.67 -6.30 -21.00
N VAL A 101 -11.58 -5.41 -21.39
CA VAL A 101 -11.43 -3.95 -21.25
C VAL A 101 -12.60 -3.41 -20.44
N VAL A 102 -12.30 -2.67 -19.38
CA VAL A 102 -13.31 -2.10 -18.47
C VAL A 102 -13.13 -0.60 -18.30
N ARG A 103 -14.22 0.08 -17.97
CA ARG A 103 -14.20 1.52 -17.66
C ARG A 103 -14.44 1.73 -16.18
N MET A 104 -13.66 2.62 -15.59
CA MET A 104 -13.89 3.13 -14.25
C MET A 104 -14.38 4.58 -14.36
N PHE A 105 -15.50 4.87 -13.71
CA PHE A 105 -15.98 6.23 -13.51
C PHE A 105 -15.61 6.64 -12.08
N GLY A 106 -15.26 7.92 -11.89
CA GLY A 106 -14.98 8.44 -10.56
C GLY A 106 -16.24 8.43 -9.69
N SER A 107 -16.06 8.40 -8.37
CA SER A 107 -17.15 8.52 -7.40
C SER A 107 -17.76 9.92 -7.46
N GLY A 108 -18.93 10.03 -8.08
CA GLY A 108 -19.78 11.22 -8.14
C GLY A 108 -21.08 10.87 -8.83
N ASP A 109 -22.10 11.71 -8.68
CA ASP A 109 -23.48 11.53 -9.17
C ASP A 109 -23.54 10.94 -10.59
N THR A 110 -23.56 9.61 -10.67
CA THR A 110 -23.61 8.86 -11.92
C THR A 110 -25.06 8.44 -12.13
N LEU A 111 -25.65 8.94 -13.20
CA LEU A 111 -27.00 8.53 -13.60
C LEU A 111 -26.94 7.10 -14.15
N ILE A 112 -27.42 6.14 -13.36
CA ILE A 112 -27.57 4.75 -13.76
C ILE A 112 -29.00 4.54 -14.23
N THR A 113 -29.17 4.19 -15.51
CA THR A 113 -30.47 3.85 -16.08
C THR A 113 -30.62 2.33 -16.18
N PHE A 114 -31.67 1.78 -15.56
CA PHE A 114 -32.05 0.37 -15.70
C PHE A 114 -33.50 0.28 -16.15
N GLY A 115 -33.70 -0.08 -17.42
CA GLY A 115 -35.03 -0.04 -18.04
C GLY A 115 -35.55 1.40 -18.13
N GLU A 116 -36.69 1.68 -17.51
CA GLU A 116 -37.28 3.03 -17.42
C GLU A 116 -36.85 3.81 -16.16
N ASN A 117 -36.12 3.17 -15.24
CA ASN A 117 -35.76 3.79 -13.96
C ASN A 117 -34.38 4.44 -14.03
N ASN A 118 -34.28 5.65 -13.50
CA ASN A 118 -33.04 6.42 -13.39
C ASN A 118 -32.67 6.59 -11.91
N PHE A 119 -31.46 6.18 -11.54
CA PHE A 119 -30.89 6.33 -10.21
C PHE A 119 -29.66 7.23 -10.28
N VAL A 120 -29.47 8.09 -9.30
CA VAL A 120 -28.25 8.89 -9.15
C VAL A 120 -27.54 8.38 -7.91
N GLU A 121 -26.32 7.86 -8.09
CA GLU A 121 -25.44 7.35 -7.03
C GLU A 121 -24.10 8.10 -7.03
#